data_AF-A0A2V8IBH7-F1
#
_entry.id   AF-A0A2V8IBH7-F1
#
_cell.length_a   1.000
_cell.length_b   1.000
_cell.length_c   1.000
_cell.angle_alpha   90.00
_cell.angle_beta   90.00
_cell.angle_gamma   90.00
#
_symmetry.space_group_name_H-M   'P 1'
#
loop_
_entity.id
_entity.type
_entity.pdbx_description
1 polymer ?
#
loop_
_entity_poly.entity_id
_entity_poly.type
_entity_poly.pdbx_seq_one_letter_code
_entity_poly.pdbx_strand_id
1 'polypeptide(L)'
;PELVPGPDHGDSPTAEAVVGPYELHDFYLYYLSRFGFRPSKVAFLAQHAWTDMNRGSWPEIIPPESRNTYDLATICRWLEVFLFRFFEFSQFKRSAMPNAPKVGSGGSLSPRSDWRAPSDAHADAWIQELRNRVHYG
;
A
#
# COMPACT_ATOMS: atom_id res chain seq x y z
N PRO A 1 -3.53 -6.80 -16.40
CA PRO A 1 -3.32 -7.33 -17.77
C PRO A 1 -2.87 -8.78 -17.69
N GLU A 2 -3.75 -9.70 -18.08
CA GLU A 2 -3.41 -11.12 -18.26
C GLU A 2 -2.20 -11.25 -19.18
N LEU A 3 -1.18 -11.96 -18.72
CA LEU A 3 -0.08 -12.43 -19.54
C LEU A 3 -0.24 -13.94 -19.71
N VAL A 4 -0.90 -14.32 -20.81
CA VAL A 4 -0.96 -15.63 -21.49
C VAL A 4 -1.49 -16.81 -20.65
N PRO A 5 -2.51 -17.56 -21.13
CA PRO A 5 -2.92 -18.80 -20.47
C PRO A 5 -1.81 -19.85 -20.60
N GLY A 6 -1.23 -20.25 -19.48
CA GLY A 6 -0.45 -21.49 -19.38
C GLY A 6 -1.40 -22.70 -19.36
N PRO A 7 -0.93 -23.92 -19.71
CA PRO A 7 -1.78 -25.09 -19.94
C PRO A 7 -2.45 -25.67 -18.68
N ASP A 8 -2.14 -25.15 -17.49
CA ASP A 8 -2.67 -25.62 -16.21
C ASP A 8 -3.59 -24.56 -15.60
N HIS A 9 -4.87 -24.60 -15.97
CA HIS A 9 -5.93 -23.75 -15.42
C HIS A 9 -6.22 -24.10 -13.95
N GLY A 10 -5.36 -23.63 -13.05
CA GLY A 10 -5.79 -23.12 -11.75
C GLY A 10 -5.94 -21.60 -11.88
N ASP A 11 -7.00 -21.02 -11.33
CA ASP A 11 -7.19 -19.57 -11.30
C ASP A 11 -5.92 -18.90 -10.74
N SER A 12 -5.20 -18.19 -11.61
CA SER A 12 -4.01 -17.45 -11.18
C SER A 12 -4.46 -16.44 -10.11
N PRO A 13 -3.78 -16.36 -8.96
CA PRO A 13 -4.19 -15.46 -7.89
C PRO A 13 -4.32 -14.02 -8.40
N THR A 14 -5.42 -13.35 -8.05
CA THR A 14 -5.58 -11.93 -8.39
C THR A 14 -4.42 -11.12 -7.79
N ALA A 15 -4.09 -9.99 -8.40
CA ALA A 15 -3.02 -9.14 -7.88
C ALA A 15 -3.28 -8.72 -6.42
N GLU A 16 -4.54 -8.42 -6.05
CA GLU A 16 -4.94 -8.11 -4.67
C GLU A 16 -4.79 -9.30 -3.72
N ALA A 17 -4.98 -10.54 -4.18
CA ALA A 17 -4.69 -11.72 -3.37
C ALA A 17 -3.20 -11.82 -3.00
N VAL A 18 -2.32 -11.28 -3.85
CA VAL A 18 -0.87 -11.28 -3.63
C VAL A 18 -0.40 -10.06 -2.84
N VAL A 19 -0.88 -8.85 -3.19
CA VAL A 19 -0.36 -7.61 -2.62
C VAL A 19 -1.17 -7.08 -1.44
N GLY A 20 -2.48 -7.38 -1.38
CA GLY A 20 -3.43 -6.80 -0.44
C GLY A 20 -4.48 -5.91 -1.12
N PRO A 21 -5.51 -5.48 -0.38
CA PRO A 21 -6.55 -4.58 -0.88
C PRO A 21 -5.97 -3.24 -1.33
N TYR A 22 -6.35 -2.77 -2.52
CA TYR A 22 -5.76 -1.55 -3.06
C TYR A 22 -6.10 -0.30 -2.23
N GLU A 23 -7.28 -0.23 -1.62
CA GLU A 23 -7.68 0.90 -0.78
C GLU A 23 -6.78 1.08 0.45
N LEU A 24 -6.26 -0.02 1.00
CA LEU A 24 -5.28 0.02 2.08
C LEU A 24 -3.92 0.47 1.54
N HIS A 25 -3.48 -0.08 0.40
CA HIS A 25 -2.19 0.25 -0.20
C HIS A 25 -2.11 1.71 -0.64
N ASP A 26 -3.17 2.25 -1.22
CA ASP A 26 -3.26 3.65 -1.61
C ASP A 26 -3.26 4.57 -0.38
N PHE A 27 -3.93 4.16 0.69
CA PHE A 27 -3.88 4.86 1.98
C PHE A 27 -2.45 4.91 2.52
N TYR A 28 -1.75 3.77 2.53
CA TYR A 28 -0.37 3.69 3.01
C TYR A 28 0.57 4.52 2.13
N LEU A 29 0.46 4.39 0.81
CA LEU A 29 1.23 5.13 -0.16
C LEU A 29 1.12 6.62 0.08
N TYR A 30 -0.11 7.12 0.23
CA TYR A 30 -0.34 8.54 0.45
C TYR A 30 0.36 9.02 1.73
N TYR A 31 0.12 8.38 2.88
CA TYR A 31 0.69 8.87 4.15
C TYR A 31 2.20 8.65 4.28
N LEU A 32 2.75 7.57 3.71
CA LEU A 32 4.19 7.31 3.71
C LEU A 32 4.93 8.25 2.76
N SER A 33 4.45 8.43 1.53
CA SER A 33 5.17 9.22 0.52
C SER A 33 4.91 10.72 0.64
N ARG A 34 3.67 11.14 0.92
CA ARG A 34 3.32 12.57 0.98
C ARG A 34 3.82 13.24 2.26
N PHE A 35 3.71 12.54 3.38
CA PHE A 35 3.98 13.09 4.72
C PHE A 35 5.18 12.45 5.43
N GLY A 36 5.72 11.34 4.93
CA GLY A 36 6.83 10.66 5.60
C GLY A 36 6.44 10.10 6.96
N PHE A 37 5.17 9.77 7.19
CA PHE A 37 4.73 9.27 8.49
C PHE A 37 5.32 7.90 8.80
N ARG A 38 5.58 7.66 10.08
CA ARG A 38 6.03 6.36 10.56
C ARG A 38 4.94 5.30 10.36
N PRO A 39 5.30 4.04 10.04
CA PRO A 39 4.34 2.94 9.90
C PRO A 39 3.32 2.83 11.02
N SER A 40 3.74 2.94 12.29
CA SER A 40 2.84 2.88 13.44
C SER A 40 1.76 3.98 13.42
N LYS A 41 2.11 5.19 12.98
CA LYS A 41 1.16 6.29 12.80
C LYS A 41 0.20 6.01 11.65
N VAL A 42 0.68 5.44 10.56
CA VAL A 42 -0.15 5.06 9.42
C VAL A 42 -1.14 3.96 9.81
N ALA A 43 -0.70 2.94 10.56
CA ALA A 43 -1.58 1.90 11.10
C ALA A 43 -2.68 2.49 11.99
N PHE A 44 -2.32 3.41 12.90
CA PHE A 44 -3.30 4.13 13.73
C PHE A 44 -4.33 4.89 12.88
N LEU A 45 -3.88 5.64 11.88
CA LEU A 45 -4.79 6.37 10.98
C LEU A 45 -5.69 5.42 10.19
N ALA A 46 -5.15 4.32 9.70
CA ALA A 46 -5.90 3.32 8.95
C ALA A 46 -6.96 2.64 9.84
N GLN A 47 -6.65 2.31 11.09
CA GLN A 47 -7.62 1.78 12.05
C GLN A 47 -8.77 2.77 12.28
N HIS A 48 -8.43 4.06 12.39
CA HIS A 48 -9.39 5.16 12.48
C HIS A 48 -10.15 5.47 11.18
N ALA A 49 -9.77 4.89 10.05
CA ALA A 49 -10.51 5.01 8.79
C ALA A 49 -11.36 3.77 8.48
N TRP A 50 -10.86 2.57 8.76
CA TRP A 50 -11.35 1.34 8.14
C TRP A 50 -12.00 0.33 9.09
N THR A 51 -11.87 0.47 10.40
CA THR A 51 -12.41 -0.54 11.34
C THR A 51 -13.92 -0.42 11.59
N ASP A 52 -14.54 0.72 11.25
CA ASP A 52 -15.97 0.94 11.43
C ASP A 52 -16.58 1.56 10.17
N MET A 53 -17.41 0.78 9.46
CA MET A 53 -18.06 1.20 8.21
C MET A 53 -18.98 2.41 8.40
N ASN A 54 -19.50 2.62 9.61
CA ASN A 54 -20.44 3.70 9.91
C ASN A 54 -19.73 4.98 10.36
N ARG A 55 -18.40 4.96 10.53
CA ARG A 55 -17.63 6.13 10.91
C ARG A 55 -17.12 6.88 9.68
N GLY A 56 -17.37 8.18 9.62
CA GLY A 56 -16.93 9.04 8.53
C GLY A 56 -17.91 9.03 7.36
N SER A 57 -17.39 9.18 6.15
CA SER A 57 -18.21 9.32 4.94
C SER A 57 -17.62 8.50 3.81
N TRP A 58 -18.48 7.81 3.06
CA TRP A 58 -18.10 7.10 1.85
C TRP A 58 -18.35 7.99 0.63
N PRO A 59 -17.46 8.01 -0.36
CA PRO A 59 -17.75 8.66 -1.63
C PRO A 59 -19.00 8.04 -2.29
N GLU A 60 -19.83 8.85 -2.93
CA GLU A 60 -21.08 8.40 -3.57
C GLU A 60 -20.85 7.32 -4.64
N ILE A 61 -19.68 7.33 -5.27
CA ILE A 61 -19.29 6.35 -6.28
C ILE A 61 -19.01 4.95 -5.70
N ILE A 62 -18.86 4.82 -4.37
CA ILE A 62 -18.59 3.53 -3.71
C ILE A 62 -19.92 2.91 -3.25
N PRO A 63 -20.38 1.84 -3.89
CA PRO A 63 -21.64 1.20 -3.54
C PRO A 63 -21.52 0.46 -2.20
N PRO A 64 -22.62 0.25 -1.45
CA PRO A 64 -22.58 -0.33 -0.11
C PRO A 64 -21.85 -1.67 0.00
N GLU A 65 -21.95 -2.53 -1.01
CA GLU A 65 -21.30 -3.84 -1.08
C GLU A 65 -19.77 -3.77 -1.23
N SER A 66 -19.22 -2.62 -1.64
CA SER A 66 -17.78 -2.38 -1.76
C SER A 66 -17.21 -1.57 -0.58
N ARG A 67 -17.99 -1.41 0.51
CA ARG A 67 -17.57 -0.69 1.72
C ARG A 67 -16.92 -1.67 2.69
N ASN A 68 -15.65 -1.96 2.46
CA ASN A 68 -14.90 -2.91 3.25
C ASN A 68 -14.56 -2.38 4.65
N THR A 69 -14.42 -3.29 5.61
CA THR A 69 -13.86 -2.99 6.93
C THR A 69 -12.68 -3.90 7.22
N TYR A 70 -11.72 -3.38 7.97
CA TYR A 70 -10.50 -4.09 8.30
C TYR A 70 -10.18 -3.97 9.79
N ASP A 71 -9.87 -5.10 10.42
CA ASP A 71 -9.34 -5.13 11.77
C ASP A 71 -7.86 -4.70 11.79
N LEU A 72 -7.34 -4.44 12.99
CA LEU A 72 -5.97 -3.95 13.15
C LEU A 72 -4.94 -4.96 12.65
N ALA A 73 -5.18 -6.27 12.87
CA ALA A 73 -4.29 -7.33 12.42
C ALA A 73 -4.18 -7.37 10.90
N THR A 74 -5.30 -7.26 10.17
CA THR A 74 -5.34 -7.20 8.71
C THR A 74 -4.64 -5.94 8.19
N ILE A 75 -4.91 -4.78 8.80
CA ILE A 75 -4.26 -3.51 8.44
C ILE A 75 -2.74 -3.64 8.58
N CYS A 76 -2.25 -4.13 9.72
CA CYS A 76 -0.82 -4.19 9.97
C CYS A 76 -0.13 -5.27 9.11
N ARG A 77 -0.80 -6.41 8.86
CA ARG A 77 -0.32 -7.43 7.93
C ARG A 77 -0.08 -6.83 6.53
N TRP A 78 -1.07 -6.13 5.97
CA TRP A 78 -0.93 -5.53 4.65
C TRP A 78 0.01 -4.33 4.63
N LEU A 79 0.11 -3.60 5.74
CA LEU A 79 1.14 -2.57 5.88
C LEU A 79 2.56 -3.16 5.85
N GLU A 80 2.84 -4.28 6.52
CA GLU A 80 4.13 -4.97 6.39
C GLU A 80 4.43 -5.36 4.94
N VAL A 81 3.45 -5.94 4.24
CA VAL A 81 3.57 -6.29 2.81
C VAL A 81 3.87 -5.03 1.98
N PHE A 82 3.16 -3.93 2.23
CA PHE A 82 3.41 -2.66 1.57
C PHE A 82 4.83 -2.17 1.82
N LEU A 83 5.30 -2.15 3.08
CA LEU A 83 6.63 -1.65 3.43
C LEU A 83 7.74 -2.41 2.74
N PHE A 84 7.70 -3.75 2.80
CA PHE A 84 8.65 -4.60 2.09
C PHE A 84 8.63 -4.33 0.58
N ARG A 85 7.43 -4.30 -0.01
CA ARG A 85 7.31 -4.14 -1.46
C ARG A 85 7.73 -2.76 -1.94
N PHE A 86 7.42 -1.73 -1.18
CA PHE A 86 7.61 -0.34 -1.57
C PHE A 86 9.06 0.13 -1.36
N PHE A 87 9.66 -0.17 -0.21
CA PHE A 87 10.99 0.32 0.15
C PHE A 87 12.13 -0.58 -0.34
N GLU A 88 11.87 -1.87 -0.56
CA GLU A 88 12.92 -2.83 -0.95
C GLU A 88 12.64 -3.45 -2.33
N PHE A 89 11.56 -4.22 -2.46
CA PHE A 89 11.38 -5.07 -3.65
C PHE A 89 11.12 -4.30 -4.97
N SER A 90 10.43 -3.16 -4.93
CA SER A 90 9.90 -2.54 -6.17
C SER A 90 10.69 -1.32 -6.65
N GLN A 91 11.67 -0.81 -5.89
CA GLN A 91 12.31 0.46 -6.22
C GLN A 91 13.11 0.40 -7.52
N PHE A 92 13.80 -0.71 -7.81
CA PHE A 92 14.55 -0.89 -9.05
C PHE A 92 13.68 -0.72 -10.31
N LYS A 93 12.40 -1.12 -10.24
CA LYS A 93 11.46 -0.99 -11.36
C LYS A 93 11.11 0.48 -11.65
N ARG A 94 11.21 1.35 -10.66
CA ARG A 94 10.87 2.78 -10.77
C ARG A 94 12.03 3.60 -11.31
N SER A 95 13.26 3.17 -11.06
CA SER A 95 14.48 3.84 -11.50
C SER A 95 14.59 4.03 -13.02
N ALA A 96 13.89 3.22 -13.81
CA ALA A 96 13.88 3.29 -15.27
C ALA A 96 12.47 3.49 -15.89
N MET A 97 11.55 4.13 -15.16
CA MET A 97 10.17 4.29 -15.65
C MET A 97 10.05 5.30 -16.81
N PRO A 98 9.17 5.06 -17.80
CA PRO A 98 8.88 6.01 -18.89
C PRO A 98 8.40 7.38 -18.39
N ASN A 99 8.41 8.39 -19.28
CA ASN A 99 7.81 9.70 -19.00
C ASN A 99 6.31 9.55 -18.74
N ALA A 100 5.80 10.22 -17.71
CA ALA A 100 4.38 10.31 -17.41
C ALA A 100 4.08 11.61 -16.65
N PRO A 101 2.88 12.21 -16.83
CA PRO A 101 2.47 13.35 -16.04
C PRO A 101 2.16 12.92 -14.59
N LYS A 102 2.51 13.77 -13.63
CA LYS A 102 2.05 13.61 -12.24
C LYS A 102 0.56 13.95 -12.16
N VAL A 103 -0.20 13.15 -11.43
CA VAL A 103 -1.63 13.37 -11.16
C VAL A 103 -1.85 13.36 -9.65
N GLY A 104 -2.71 14.26 -9.15
CA GLY A 104 -3.06 14.36 -7.74
C GLY A 104 -2.01 15.07 -6.88
N SER A 105 -2.43 15.43 -5.65
CA SER A 105 -1.59 16.14 -4.67
C SER A 105 -0.68 15.21 -3.87
N GLY A 106 -0.92 13.90 -3.92
CA GLY A 106 -0.20 12.88 -3.14
C GLY A 106 1.26 12.67 -3.56
N GLY A 107 1.65 13.06 -4.77
CA GLY A 107 2.98 12.79 -5.31
C GLY A 107 2.94 11.87 -6.51
N SER A 108 4.09 11.67 -7.13
CA SER A 108 4.35 10.66 -8.14
C SER A 108 5.49 9.75 -7.69
N LEU A 109 5.68 8.62 -8.38
CA LEU A 109 6.76 7.68 -8.07
C LEU A 109 7.95 7.80 -9.02
N SER A 110 8.04 8.94 -9.71
CA SER A 110 9.12 9.21 -10.65
C SER A 110 10.45 9.45 -9.93
N PRO A 111 11.53 8.74 -10.32
CA PRO A 111 12.89 8.98 -9.79
C PRO A 111 13.44 10.35 -10.21
N ARG A 112 12.75 11.04 -11.12
CA ARG A 112 13.11 12.38 -11.62
C ARG A 112 12.38 13.50 -10.88
N SER A 113 11.50 13.16 -9.93
CA SER A 113 10.67 14.12 -9.22
C SER A 113 10.48 13.69 -7.75
N ASP A 114 9.26 13.35 -7.35
CA ASP A 114 8.87 13.25 -5.94
C ASP A 114 9.47 12.04 -5.19
N TRP A 115 9.91 10.98 -5.89
CA TRP A 115 10.38 9.76 -5.23
C TRP A 115 11.79 9.35 -5.65
N ARG A 116 12.78 9.79 -4.87
CA ARG A 116 14.22 9.51 -5.09
C ARG A 116 14.71 8.58 -3.99
N ALA A 117 14.78 7.28 -4.28
CA ALA A 117 15.21 6.25 -3.33
C ALA A 117 16.22 5.28 -3.98
N PRO A 118 17.19 4.75 -3.20
CA PRO A 118 18.14 3.74 -3.67
C PRO A 118 17.43 2.43 -4.03
N SER A 119 17.88 1.76 -5.09
CA SER A 119 17.26 0.50 -5.56
C SER A 119 17.68 -0.73 -4.76
N ASP A 120 18.68 -0.57 -3.90
CA ASP A 120 19.33 -1.55 -3.02
C ASP A 120 19.04 -1.27 -1.54
N ALA A 121 17.99 -0.51 -1.23
CA ALA A 121 17.54 -0.27 0.14
C ALA A 121 16.82 -1.49 0.73
N HIS A 122 16.88 -1.62 2.06
CA HIS A 122 16.17 -2.67 2.82
C HIS A 122 15.01 -2.08 3.63
N ALA A 123 13.92 -2.84 3.78
CA ALA A 123 12.71 -2.39 4.47
C ALA A 123 12.73 -2.60 6.01
N ASP A 124 13.78 -3.23 6.56
CA ASP A 124 13.87 -3.69 7.95
C ASP A 124 13.52 -2.60 8.97
N ALA A 125 14.07 -1.39 8.81
CA ALA A 125 13.86 -0.31 9.76
C ALA A 125 12.38 0.09 9.89
N TRP A 126 11.62 0.05 8.78
CA TRP A 126 10.20 0.38 8.78
C TRP A 126 9.36 -0.76 9.37
N ILE A 127 9.67 -2.00 9.01
CA ILE A 127 8.95 -3.18 9.54
C ILE A 127 9.18 -3.32 11.05
N GLN A 128 10.42 -3.12 11.51
CA GLN A 128 10.74 -3.11 12.93
C GLN A 128 10.06 -1.95 13.67
N GLU A 129 9.94 -0.76 13.05
CA GLU A 129 9.19 0.34 13.65
C GLU A 129 7.73 -0.04 13.90
N LEU A 130 7.08 -0.67 12.92
CA LEU A 130 5.69 -1.12 13.04
C LEU A 130 5.56 -2.17 14.16
N ARG A 131 6.36 -3.24 14.10
CA ARG A 131 6.29 -4.37 15.06
C ARG A 131 6.61 -3.96 16.49
N ASN A 132 7.53 -3.01 16.69
CA ASN A 132 7.90 -2.55 18.04
C ASN A 132 6.88 -1.58 18.65
N ARG A 133 6.00 -0.98 17.83
CA ARG A 133 5.08 0.10 18.27
C ARG A 133 3.62 -0.31 18.27
N VAL A 134 3.24 -1.30 17.47
CA VAL A 134 1.87 -1.77 17.35
C VAL A 134 1.85 -3.25 17.68
N HIS A 135 0.98 -3.64 18.61
CA HIS A 135 0.76 -5.05 18.96
C HIS A 135 -0.47 -5.52 18.17
N TYR A 136 -0.24 -6.36 17.16
CA TYR A 136 -1.28 -6.83 16.23
C TYR A 136 -1.17 -8.33 15.91
N GLY A 137 -0.55 -9.08 16.83
CA GLY A 137 -0.46 -10.54 16.84
C GLY A 137 -0.72 -11.07 18.23
#